data_AF-A0A7U9XUZ5-F1
#
_entry.id   AF-A0A7U9XUZ5-F1
#
_cell.length_a   1.000
_cell.length_b   1.000
_cell.length_c   1.000
_cell.angle_alpha   90.00
_cell.angle_beta   90.00
_cell.angle_gamma   90.00
#
_symmetry.space_group_name_H-M   'P 1'
#
loop_
_entity.id
_entity.type
_entity.pdbx_description
1 polymer ?
#
loop_
_entity_poly.entity_id
_entity_poly.type
_entity_poly.pdbx_seq_one_letter_code
_entity_poly.pdbx_strand_id
1 'polypeptide(L)' 'MVAVCVGNELHEIGMRMVADFFEMDGWDTFFIGSNLPVSEIIKELKLNSVDLLAISLTTAMQLDDVQQII' A
#
# COMPACT_ATOMS: atom_id res chain seq x y z
N MET A 1 -7.90 5.33 3.80
CA MET A 1 -6.56 4.72 3.97
C MET A 1 -6.25 3.89 2.74
N VAL A 2 -5.04 3.98 2.21
CA VAL A 2 -4.57 3.16 1.10
C VAL A 2 -3.46 2.24 1.58
N ALA A 3 -3.61 0.94 1.32
CA ALA A 3 -2.71 -0.12 1.72
C ALA A 3 -2.08 -0.78 0.49
N VAL A 4 -0.74 -0.89 0.47
CA VAL A 4 0.00 -1.43 -0.68
C VAL A 4 1.21 -2.28 -0.28
N CYS A 5 1.48 -3.33 -1.06
CA CYS A 5 2.75 -4.05 -1.07
C CYS A 5 3.54 -3.63 -2.32
N VAL A 6 4.70 -2.99 -2.13
CA VAL A 6 5.45 -2.35 -3.22
C VAL A 6 6.35 -3.34 -3.95
N GLY A 7 6.44 -3.21 -5.28
CA GLY A 7 7.28 -4.05 -6.14
C GLY A 7 6.80 -5.50 -6.18
N ASN A 8 7.68 -6.45 -6.53
CA ASN A 8 7.36 -7.89 -6.67
C ASN A 8 7.02 -8.62 -5.34
N GLU A 9 6.60 -7.90 -4.30
CA GLU A 9 6.36 -8.45 -2.97
C GLU A 9 5.01 -9.17 -2.89
N LEU A 10 5.03 -10.51 -2.95
CA LEU A 10 3.82 -11.36 -2.88
C LEU A 10 3.29 -11.57 -1.46
N HIS A 11 3.95 -11.04 -0.44
CA HIS A 11 3.53 -11.20 0.95
C HIS A 11 2.43 -10.16 1.29
N GLU A 12 1.23 -10.42 0.78
CA GLU A 12 0.06 -9.54 0.93
C GLU A 12 -0.75 -9.78 2.21
N ILE A 13 -0.63 -10.96 2.82
CA ILE A 13 -1.50 -11.38 3.93
C ILE A 13 -1.39 -10.41 5.11
N GLY A 14 -0.17 -10.02 5.50
CA GLY A 14 0.03 -9.10 6.63
C GLY A 14 -0.60 -7.73 6.38
N MET A 15 -0.39 -7.16 5.19
CA MET A 15 -0.97 -5.86 4.83
C MET A 15 -2.49 -5.94 4.71
N ARG A 16 -3.04 -7.05 4.21
CA ARG A 16 -4.48 -7.27 4.12
C ARG A 16 -5.12 -7.37 5.49
N MET A 17 -4.50 -8.09 6.43
CA MET A 17 -4.96 -8.12 7.83
C MET A 17 -5.01 -6.72 8.44
N VAL A 18 -3.97 -5.91 8.23
CA VAL A 18 -3.95 -4.52 8.72
C VAL A 18 -5.05 -3.69 8.05
N ALA A 19 -5.25 -3.80 6.74
CA ALA A 19 -6.32 -3.11 6.03
C ALA A 19 -7.71 -3.50 6.59
N ASP A 20 -7.95 -4.79 6.81
CA ASP A 20 -9.21 -5.28 7.38
C ASP A 20 -9.46 -4.69 8.78
N PHE A 21 -8.42 -4.57 9.64
CA PHE A 21 -8.56 -3.94 10.96
C PHE A 21 -8.92 -2.44 10.87
N PHE A 22 -8.33 -1.71 9.93
CA PHE A 22 -8.69 -0.31 9.70
C PHE A 22 -10.13 -0.17 9.19
N GLU A 23 -10.56 -1.04 8.27
CA GLU A 23 -11.93 -1.06 7.77
C GLU A 23 -12.93 -1.38 8.90
N MET A 24 -12.62 -2.34 9.76
CA MET A 24 -13.42 -2.67 10.94
C MET A 24 -13.51 -1.52 11.96
N ASP A 25 -12.49 -0.68 12.05
CA ASP A 25 -12.47 0.54 12.89
C ASP A 25 -13.21 1.72 12.23
N GLY A 26 -13.79 1.51 11.04
CA GLY A 26 -14.62 2.49 10.33
C GLY A 26 -13.86 3.35 9.31
N TRP A 27 -12.62 3.00 8.96
CA TRP A 27 -11.88 3.68 7.91
C TRP A 27 -12.34 3.23 6.52
N ASP A 28 -12.48 4.18 5.60
CA ASP A 28 -12.62 3.89 4.18
C ASP A 28 -11.26 3.40 3.65
N THR A 29 -11.11 2.09 3.50
CA THR A 29 -9.82 1.42 3.33
C THR A 29 -9.74 0.77 1.96
N PHE A 30 -8.70 1.11 1.20
CA PHE A 30 -8.44 0.58 -0.13
C PHE A 30 -7.14 -0.21 -0.15
N PHE A 31 -7.25 -1.53 -0.23
CA PHE A 31 -6.12 -2.39 -0.54
C PHE A 31 -5.95 -2.49 -2.06
N ILE A 32 -4.93 -1.80 -2.60
CA ILE A 32 -4.68 -1.74 -4.05
C ILE A 32 -3.95 -2.99 -4.57
N GLY A 33 -3.38 -3.80 -3.68
CA GLY A 33 -2.78 -5.09 -4.00
C GLY A 33 -1.26 -5.14 -3.84
N SER A 34 -0.70 -6.27 -4.26
CA SER A 34 0.73 -6.52 -4.42
C SER A 34 1.16 -6.41 -5.88
N ASN A 35 2.45 -6.16 -6.13
CA ASN A 35 3.02 -6.17 -7.48
C ASN A 35 2.53 -5.05 -8.41
N LEU A 36 2.31 -3.86 -7.84
CA LEU A 36 2.00 -2.67 -8.61
C LEU A 36 3.25 -1.84 -8.91
N PRO A 37 3.38 -1.30 -10.14
CA PRO A 37 4.38 -0.29 -10.44
C PRO A 37 4.18 0.95 -9.55
N VAL A 38 5.27 1.53 -9.07
CA VAL A 38 5.29 2.76 -8.26
C VAL A 38 4.43 3.88 -8.88
N SER A 39 4.47 4.02 -10.21
CA SER A 39 3.72 5.04 -10.93
C SER A 39 2.20 4.91 -10.79
N GLU A 40 1.67 3.69 -10.74
CA GLU A 40 0.23 3.47 -10.53
C GLU A 40 -0.17 3.72 -9.08
N ILE A 41 0.70 3.40 -8.12
CA ILE A 41 0.50 3.72 -6.69
C ILE A 41 0.37 5.24 -6.51
N ILE A 42 1.32 6.01 -7.07
CA ILE A 42 1.30 7.48 -7.01
C ILE A 42 0.04 8.05 -7.68
N LYS A 43 -0.40 7.45 -8.78
CA LYS A 43 -1.60 7.88 -9.49
C LYS A 43 -2.86 7.65 -8.66
N GLU A 44 -3.00 6.49 -8.02
CA GLU A 44 -4.11 6.20 -7.12
C GLU A 44 -4.13 7.12 -5.90
N LEU A 45 -2.96 7.42 -5.33
CA LEU A 45 -2.82 8.39 -4.22
C LEU A 45 -3.20 9.82 -4.61
N LYS A 46 -3.09 10.19 -5.89
CA LYS A 46 -3.50 11.51 -6.39
C LYS A 46 -4.97 11.56 -6.78
N LEU A 47 -5.54 10.45 -7.23
CA LEU A 47 -6.94 10.35 -7.63
C LEU A 47 -7.88 10.29 -6.42
N ASN A 48 -7.43 9.61 -5.36
CA ASN A 48 -8.16 9.50 -4.12
C ASN A 48 -7.58 10.50 -3.11
N SER A 49 -8.42 11.24 -2.40
CA SER A 49 -7.96 12.04 -1.26
C SER A 49 -7.62 11.10 -0.10
N VAL A 50 -6.37 10.65 -0.03
CA VAL A 50 -5.92 9.66 0.94
C VAL A 50 -5.29 10.34 2.15
N ASP A 51 -5.90 10.18 3.32
CA ASP A 51 -5.35 10.73 4.58
C ASP A 51 -4.20 9.88 5.16
N LEU A 52 -4.13 8.60 4.78
CA LEU A 52 -3.15 7.64 5.31
C LEU A 52 -2.74 6.62 4.24
N LEU A 53 -1.43 6.52 4.01
CA LEU A 53 -0.79 5.49 3.17
C LEU A 53 -0.06 4.49 4.07
N ALA A 54 -0.40 3.21 3.95
CA ALA A 54 0.27 2.10 4.60
C ALA A 54 1.06 1.28 3.57
N ILE A 55 2.35 1.12 3.81
CA ILE A 55 3.29 0.41 2.93
C ILE A 55 3.85 -0.78 3.69
N SER A 56 3.71 -1.98 3.14
CA SER A 56 4.35 -3.20 3.65
C SER A 56 5.55 -3.57 2.78
N LEU A 57 6.68 -3.85 3.44
CA LEU A 57 7.95 -4.23 2.82
C LEU A 57 8.61 -5.33 3.63
N THR A 58 8.84 -6.50 3.01
CA THR A 58 9.48 -7.64 3.69
C THR A 58 10.99 -7.65 3.47
N THR A 59 11.47 -7.19 2.31
CA THR A 59 12.90 -7.22 1.96
C THR A 59 13.43 -5.85 1.57
N ALA A 60 14.71 -5.60 1.89
CA ALA A 60 15.36 -4.32 1.57
C ALA A 60 15.53 -4.07 0.05
N MET A 61 15.22 -5.05 -0.81
CA MET A 61 15.35 -4.88 -2.27
C MET A 61 14.37 -3.86 -2.85
N GLN A 62 13.20 -3.65 -2.22
CA GLN A 62 12.20 -2.69 -2.70
C GLN A 62 12.28 -1.33 -1.96
N LEU A 63 13.38 -1.04 -1.25
CA LEU A 63 13.49 0.20 -0.48
C LEU A 63 13.52 1.45 -1.38
N ASP A 64 14.18 1.35 -2.54
CA ASP A 64 14.24 2.41 -3.54
C ASP A 64 12.86 2.71 -4.14
N ASP A 65 11.99 1.69 -4.26
CA ASP A 65 10.62 1.85 -4.74
C ASP A 65 9.77 2.62 -3.71
N VAL A 66 9.97 2.35 -2.41
CA VAL A 66 9.27 3.08 -1.33
C VAL A 66 9.72 4.54 -1.29
N GLN A 67 11.02 4.82 -1.45
CA GLN A 67 11.55 6.19 -1.49
C GLN A 67 11.03 7.04 -2.65
N GLN A 68 10.50 6.43 -3.70
CA GLN A 68 9.86 7.17 -4.80
C GLN A 68 8.41 7.55 -4.48
N ILE A 69 7.79 6.91 -3.49
CA ILE A 69 6.39 7.12 -3.11
C ILE A 69 6.24 8.21 -2.04
N ILE A 70 7.19 8.31 -1.10
CA ILE A 70 7.19 9.26 0.04
C ILE A 70 8.24 10.36 -0.12
#